data_AF-A0AAD5X1H7-F1
#
_entry.id   AF-A0AAD5X1H7-F1
#
_cell.length_a   1.000
_cell.length_b   1.000
_cell.length_c   1.000
_cell.angle_alpha   90.00
_cell.angle_beta   90.00
_cell.angle_gamma   90.00
#
_symmetry.space_group_name_H-M   'P 1'
#
loop_
_entity.id
_entity.type
_entity.pdbx_description
1 polymer ?
#
loop_
_entity_poly.entity_id
_entity_poly.type
_entity_poly.pdbx_seq_one_letter_code
_entity_poly.pdbx_strand_id
1 'polypeptide(L)'
;MGWKVYRVPETATILQNGGVVFRELSEAQAYEFQKGIVTTILSIENTFVNLAKLNAERGNKTVVICDRGAMDPSAYMGRPEWLRLLDELNLDEVDIRDNRYDCVVHLVSAAKGAEPFYTLENNRIRSEGIDLARKVDEIVMKAWIGHPSLQVIDNSSVDNFAQKCDRAVQAVMTRLGLVADSERYGKHVRRHKFLVKSFSLDASFPVVFRDFNVEHVYLSNTAGDGVQIRIRKREEIGSSKEVHRSMTIRYPEVDGQRVETRRNLSFREYEALRAQADPTRSPITKRRRCFLFQDRYFQIDVYRNPHEGLVLLEAYLDYETPGTPVVTDARASLPDWLELEEVTDDKSYSMFTLAKVPGGLSRGPSRVMEES
;
A
#
# COMPACT_ATOMS: atom_id res chain seq x y z
N MET A 1 -0.34 24.69 3.73
CA MET A 1 -0.84 23.36 4.16
C MET A 1 -0.50 23.19 5.64
N GLY A 2 -1.48 23.32 6.55
CA GLY A 2 -1.29 23.30 8.01
C GLY A 2 -1.05 21.91 8.60
N TRP A 3 -0.16 21.12 8.00
CA TRP A 3 0.21 19.78 8.48
C TRP A 3 1.49 19.84 9.32
N LYS A 4 1.49 19.17 10.48
CA LYS A 4 2.72 18.87 11.21
C LYS A 4 3.39 17.66 10.58
N VAL A 5 4.67 17.78 10.23
CA VAL A 5 5.43 16.68 9.65
C VAL A 5 6.52 16.24 10.60
N TYR A 6 6.52 14.96 10.96
CA TYR A 6 7.62 14.28 11.63
C TYR A 6 8.43 13.49 10.61
N ARG A 7 9.75 13.50 10.76
CA ARG A 7 10.68 12.76 9.90
C ARG A 7 11.46 11.82 10.80
N VAL A 8 11.26 10.51 10.60
CA VAL A 8 12.00 9.47 11.31
C VAL A 8 13.27 9.18 10.50
N PRO A 9 14.47 9.41 11.06
CA PRO A 9 15.72 9.18 10.35
C PRO A 9 16.01 7.69 10.14
N GLU A 10 16.78 7.38 9.09
CA GLU A 10 17.23 6.01 8.79
C GLU A 10 18.06 5.45 9.96
N THR A 11 17.55 4.36 10.56
CA THR A 11 18.16 3.74 11.74
C THR A 11 19.56 3.20 11.45
N ALA A 12 19.78 2.64 10.25
CA ALA A 12 21.11 2.15 9.86
C ALA A 12 22.15 3.27 9.83
N THR A 13 21.79 4.46 9.32
CA THR A 13 22.67 5.64 9.31
C THR A 13 23.00 6.13 10.71
N ILE A 14 22.01 6.11 11.63
CA ILE A 14 22.24 6.47 13.04
C ILE A 14 23.30 5.56 13.66
N LEU A 15 23.19 4.25 13.44
CA LEU A 15 24.13 3.25 13.98
C LEU A 15 25.52 3.35 13.32
N GLN A 16 25.58 3.57 12.01
CA GLN A 16 26.84 3.77 11.27
C GLN A 16 27.58 5.01 11.73
N ASN A 17 26.88 6.14 11.90
CA ASN A 17 27.46 7.36 12.43
C ASN A 17 27.91 7.20 13.89
N GLY A 18 27.35 6.23 14.62
CA GLY A 18 27.80 5.79 15.94
C GLY A 18 29.06 4.91 15.94
N GLY A 19 29.62 4.59 14.77
CA GLY A 19 30.86 3.82 14.63
C GLY A 19 30.68 2.34 14.28
N VAL A 20 29.47 1.88 13.97
CA VAL A 20 29.26 0.47 13.56
C VAL A 20 29.73 0.25 12.12
N VAL A 21 30.70 -0.65 11.95
CA VAL A 21 31.25 -1.04 10.64
C VAL A 21 30.77 -2.45 10.26
N PHE A 22 29.93 -2.52 9.22
CA PHE A 22 29.29 -3.78 8.77
C PHE A 22 30.28 -4.88 8.39
N ARG A 23 31.42 -4.49 7.80
CA ARG A 23 32.44 -5.42 7.29
C ARG A 23 33.22 -6.13 8.39
N GLU A 24 33.11 -5.64 9.63
CA GLU A 24 33.82 -6.19 10.80
C GLU A 24 33.00 -7.23 11.55
N LEU A 25 31.74 -7.44 11.16
CA LEU A 25 30.83 -8.36 11.83
C LEU A 25 30.96 -9.78 11.27
N SER A 26 31.07 -10.77 12.16
CA SER A 26 30.82 -12.17 11.83
C SER A 26 29.34 -12.39 11.48
N GLU A 27 29.00 -13.54 10.89
CA GLU A 27 27.61 -13.90 10.53
C GLU A 27 26.65 -13.83 11.75
N ALA A 28 27.08 -14.35 12.90
CA ALA A 28 26.30 -14.28 14.14
C ALA A 28 26.11 -12.83 14.63
N GLN A 29 27.15 -11.99 14.52
CA GLN A 29 27.05 -10.58 14.88
C GLN A 29 26.19 -9.79 13.90
N ALA A 30 26.22 -10.14 12.60
CA ALA A 30 25.37 -9.54 11.59
C ALA A 30 23.89 -9.83 11.86
N TYR A 31 23.55 -11.07 12.27
CA TYR A 31 22.20 -11.42 12.69
C TYR A 31 21.72 -10.58 13.89
N GLU A 32 22.51 -10.54 14.97
CA GLU A 32 22.17 -9.73 16.16
C GLU A 32 22.09 -8.24 15.84
N PHE A 33 22.93 -7.77 14.93
CA PHE A 33 22.89 -6.40 14.46
C PHE A 33 21.59 -6.08 13.71
N GLN A 34 21.14 -6.95 12.79
CA GLN A 34 19.86 -6.75 12.10
C GLN A 34 18.67 -6.82 13.06
N LYS A 35 18.72 -7.71 14.06
CA LYS A 35 17.73 -7.73 15.16
C LYS A 35 17.72 -6.42 15.95
N GLY A 36 18.90 -5.85 16.22
CA GLY A 36 19.07 -4.53 16.80
C GLY A 36 18.49 -3.41 15.93
N ILE A 37 18.69 -3.47 14.60
CA ILE A 37 18.08 -2.53 13.65
C ILE A 37 16.57 -2.58 13.74
N VAL A 38 15.95 -3.76 13.61
CA VAL A 38 14.49 -3.92 13.66
C VAL A 38 13.95 -3.34 14.96
N THR A 39 14.54 -3.71 16.11
CA THR A 39 14.12 -3.22 17.43
C THR A 39 14.21 -1.69 17.54
N THR A 40 15.28 -1.10 16.98
CA THR A 40 15.51 0.33 16.99
C THR A 40 14.54 1.07 16.07
N ILE A 41 14.30 0.57 14.85
CA ILE A 41 13.26 1.08 13.94
C ILE A 41 11.93 1.14 14.67
N LEU A 42 11.52 0.02 15.28
CA LEU A 42 10.24 -0.08 15.97
C LEU A 42 10.12 0.97 17.08
N SER A 43 11.18 1.15 17.87
CA SER A 43 11.20 2.06 19.01
C SER A 43 11.17 3.53 18.60
N ILE A 44 12.01 3.94 17.65
CA ILE A 44 12.06 5.33 17.18
C ILE A 44 10.74 5.70 16.50
N GLU A 45 10.24 4.86 15.60
CA GLU A 45 8.96 5.09 14.92
C GLU A 45 7.80 5.15 15.92
N ASN A 46 7.74 4.27 16.93
CA ASN A 46 6.70 4.30 17.96
C ASN A 46 6.69 5.63 18.71
N THR A 47 7.87 6.19 19.04
CA THR A 47 7.98 7.52 19.67
C THR A 47 7.37 8.61 18.79
N PHE A 48 7.73 8.66 17.49
CA PHE A 48 7.18 9.67 16.58
C PHE A 48 5.67 9.50 16.34
N VAL A 49 5.19 8.26 16.20
CA VAL A 49 3.77 7.95 16.05
C VAL A 49 2.99 8.36 17.30
N ASN A 50 3.53 8.11 18.49
CA ASN A 50 2.89 8.54 19.75
C ASN A 50 2.80 10.07 19.84
N LEU A 51 3.87 10.79 19.49
CA LEU A 51 3.84 12.25 19.42
C LEU A 51 2.85 12.76 18.36
N ALA A 52 2.73 12.07 17.23
CA ALA A 52 1.76 12.39 16.20
C ALA A 52 0.31 12.21 16.68
N LYS A 53 0.03 11.15 17.45
CA LYS A 53 -1.28 10.93 18.08
C LYS A 53 -1.63 12.05 19.05
N LEU A 54 -0.70 12.46 19.92
CA LEU A 54 -0.90 13.57 20.85
C LEU A 54 -1.18 14.91 20.12
N ASN A 55 -0.54 15.15 18.96
CA ASN A 55 -0.88 16.31 18.14
C ASN A 55 -2.27 16.20 17.50
N ALA A 56 -2.64 15.01 17.03
CA ALA A 56 -3.95 14.76 16.43
C ALA A 56 -5.08 14.96 17.46
N GLU A 57 -4.89 14.58 18.72
CA GLU A 57 -5.82 14.85 19.83
C GLU A 57 -6.07 16.36 20.04
N ARG A 58 -5.09 17.20 19.69
CA ARG A 58 -5.21 18.68 19.72
C ARG A 58 -5.83 19.26 18.44
N GLY A 59 -6.31 18.42 17.52
CA GLY A 59 -6.89 18.81 16.23
C GLY A 59 -5.87 19.11 15.13
N ASN A 60 -4.57 18.83 15.35
CA ASN A 60 -3.55 19.09 14.33
C ASN A 60 -3.42 17.93 13.35
N LYS A 61 -3.60 18.21 12.06
CA LYS A 61 -3.30 17.26 10.99
C LYS A 61 -1.80 16.94 11.01
N THR A 62 -1.43 15.66 11.17
CA THR A 62 -0.04 15.23 11.34
C THR A 62 0.31 14.08 10.40
N VAL A 63 1.51 14.11 9.81
CA VAL A 63 2.10 13.02 9.02
C VAL A 63 3.44 12.64 9.63
N VAL A 64 3.71 11.33 9.68
CA VAL A 64 5.03 10.78 10.01
C VAL A 64 5.61 10.17 8.74
N ILE A 65 6.78 10.62 8.33
CA ILE A 65 7.54 10.08 7.19
C ILE A 65 8.72 9.31 7.76
N CYS A 66 8.80 8.02 7.46
CA CYS A 66 9.92 7.17 7.86
C CYS A 66 10.92 7.04 6.71
N ASP A 67 12.18 7.31 6.99
CA ASP A 67 13.28 6.95 6.11
C ASP A 67 13.68 5.50 6.40
N ARG A 68 13.39 4.60 5.45
CA ARG A 68 13.32 3.12 5.62
C ARG A 68 12.15 2.64 6.49
N GLY A 69 11.90 1.33 6.44
CA GLY A 69 10.87 0.68 7.24
C GLY A 69 11.26 -0.70 7.77
N ALA A 70 10.40 -1.28 8.62
CA ALA A 70 10.65 -2.49 9.38
C ALA A 70 10.84 -3.76 8.53
N MET A 71 10.40 -3.75 7.26
CA MET A 71 10.64 -4.85 6.32
C MET A 71 12.01 -4.78 5.63
N ASP A 72 12.66 -3.61 5.60
CA ASP A 72 13.92 -3.42 4.86
C ASP A 72 15.07 -4.30 5.38
N PRO A 73 15.22 -4.57 6.70
CA PRO A 73 16.22 -5.51 7.22
C PRO A 73 16.13 -6.92 6.63
N SER A 74 14.94 -7.36 6.19
CA SER A 74 14.76 -8.67 5.56
C SER A 74 15.54 -8.83 4.25
N ALA A 75 15.93 -7.71 3.60
CA ALA A 75 16.73 -7.74 2.38
C ALA A 75 18.20 -8.12 2.60
N TYR A 76 18.67 -8.12 3.86
CA TYR A 76 20.07 -8.33 4.22
C TYR A 76 20.31 -9.66 4.97
N MET A 77 19.33 -10.57 4.97
CA MET A 77 19.45 -11.89 5.59
C MET A 77 18.60 -12.93 4.85
N GLY A 78 18.84 -14.22 5.12
CA GLY A 78 18.04 -15.29 4.54
C GLY A 78 16.61 -15.31 5.07
N ARG A 79 15.66 -15.83 4.27
CA ARG A 79 14.26 -15.99 4.71
C ARG A 79 14.11 -16.81 6.02
N PRO A 80 14.84 -17.92 6.25
CA PRO A 80 14.77 -18.63 7.52
C PRO A 80 15.24 -17.80 8.72
N GLU A 81 16.30 -17.00 8.54
CA GLU A 81 16.83 -16.12 9.59
C GLU A 81 15.87 -14.98 9.91
N TRP A 82 15.26 -14.38 8.88
CA TRP A 82 14.24 -13.37 9.03
C TRP A 82 13.03 -13.88 9.81
N LEU A 83 12.55 -15.08 9.48
CA LEU A 83 11.45 -15.71 10.21
C LEU A 83 11.80 -16.02 11.67
N ARG A 84 13.03 -16.48 11.93
CA ARG A 84 13.55 -16.68 13.29
C ARG A 84 13.61 -15.37 14.07
N LEU A 85 14.11 -14.30 13.45
CA LEU A 85 14.21 -12.98 14.06
C LEU A 85 12.83 -12.44 14.44
N LEU A 86 11.85 -12.54 13.54
CA LEU A 86 10.48 -12.13 13.84
C LEU A 86 9.89 -12.91 15.01
N ASP A 87 10.14 -14.22 15.08
CA ASP A 87 9.69 -15.05 16.19
C ASP A 87 10.32 -14.64 17.53
N GLU A 88 11.65 -14.42 17.54
CA GLU A 88 12.38 -13.95 18.72
C GLU A 88 11.93 -12.56 19.21
N LEU A 89 11.49 -11.70 18.30
CA LEU A 89 10.95 -10.38 18.63
C LEU A 89 9.42 -10.39 18.87
N ASN A 90 8.77 -11.55 18.80
CA ASN A 90 7.32 -11.71 18.87
C ASN A 90 6.57 -10.78 17.89
N LEU A 91 7.05 -10.75 16.66
CA LEU A 91 6.50 -9.97 15.55
C LEU A 91 5.86 -10.88 14.52
N ASP A 92 4.81 -10.35 13.89
CA ASP A 92 4.17 -10.95 12.71
C ASP A 92 4.57 -10.17 11.45
N GLU A 93 5.01 -10.90 10.41
CA GLU A 93 5.44 -10.27 9.15
C GLU A 93 4.30 -9.51 8.46
N VAL A 94 3.09 -10.08 8.49
CA VAL A 94 1.92 -9.46 7.86
C VAL A 94 1.57 -8.18 8.61
N ASP A 95 1.64 -8.17 9.94
CA ASP A 95 1.38 -6.98 10.75
C ASP A 95 2.39 -5.85 10.49
N ILE A 96 3.70 -6.13 10.60
CA ILE A 96 4.72 -5.09 10.38
C ILE A 96 4.75 -4.57 8.94
N ARG A 97 4.33 -5.40 7.96
CA ARG A 97 4.14 -4.95 6.58
C ARG A 97 2.88 -4.12 6.44
N ASP A 98 1.70 -4.67 6.74
CA ASP A 98 0.38 -4.16 6.34
C ASP A 98 -0.21 -3.04 7.22
N ASN A 99 0.22 -3.00 8.49
CA ASN A 99 -0.44 -2.21 9.54
C ASN A 99 0.40 -1.09 10.08
N ARG A 100 1.72 -1.28 10.06
CA ARG A 100 2.64 -0.28 10.57
C ARG A 100 2.73 0.95 9.68
N TYR A 101 2.53 0.78 8.37
CA TYR A 101 2.63 1.85 7.38
C TYR A 101 1.30 2.05 6.65
N ASP A 102 0.83 3.30 6.58
CA ASP A 102 -0.34 3.63 5.76
C ASP A 102 -0.03 3.55 4.26
N CYS A 103 1.19 3.89 3.87
CA CYS A 103 1.68 3.84 2.51
C CYS A 103 3.19 3.56 2.53
N VAL A 104 3.65 2.80 1.56
CA VAL A 104 5.08 2.56 1.30
C VAL A 104 5.37 3.15 -0.07
N VAL A 105 6.37 4.04 -0.14
CA VAL A 105 6.82 4.65 -1.37
C VAL A 105 8.24 4.18 -1.62
N HIS A 106 8.43 3.34 -2.63
CA HIS A 106 9.74 2.85 -3.03
C HIS A 106 10.29 3.74 -4.15
N LEU A 107 11.41 4.40 -3.90
CA LEU A 107 12.14 5.19 -4.90
C LEU A 107 13.22 4.33 -5.52
N VAL A 108 13.04 3.92 -6.78
CA VAL A 108 13.99 3.03 -7.47
C VAL A 108 15.39 3.65 -7.47
N SER A 109 16.41 2.89 -7.08
CA SER A 109 17.78 3.38 -7.01
C SER A 109 18.24 4.04 -8.32
N ALA A 110 19.04 5.11 -8.23
CA ALA A 110 19.68 5.71 -9.42
C ALA A 110 20.56 4.70 -10.16
N ALA A 111 20.98 3.61 -9.51
CA ALA A 111 21.67 2.50 -10.17
C ALA A 111 20.84 1.84 -11.28
N LYS A 112 19.53 2.08 -11.38
CA LYS A 112 18.64 1.52 -12.40
C LYS A 112 17.93 2.63 -13.18
N GLY A 113 18.36 2.89 -14.41
CA GLY A 113 17.73 3.87 -15.31
C GLY A 113 18.10 5.34 -15.06
N ALA A 114 19.03 5.61 -14.14
CA ALA A 114 19.61 6.93 -13.89
C ALA A 114 21.09 6.82 -13.49
N GLU A 115 21.80 5.84 -14.07
CA GLU A 115 23.17 5.47 -13.73
C GLU A 115 24.17 6.63 -13.74
N PRO A 116 24.07 7.63 -14.65
CA PRO A 116 24.95 8.80 -14.63
C PRO A 116 24.88 9.61 -13.32
N PHE A 117 23.79 9.50 -12.56
CA PHE A 117 23.60 10.17 -11.26
C PHE A 117 23.94 9.27 -10.07
N TYR A 118 24.34 8.02 -10.31
CA TYR A 118 24.79 7.12 -9.25
C TYR A 118 26.22 7.48 -8.82
N THR A 119 26.32 8.46 -7.93
CA THR A 119 27.60 8.90 -7.36
C THR A 119 27.87 8.18 -6.03
N LEU A 120 29.11 7.70 -5.85
CA LEU A 120 29.59 7.22 -4.55
C LEU A 120 30.06 8.37 -3.62
N GLU A 121 30.16 9.59 -4.15
CA GLU A 121 30.77 10.74 -3.45
C GLU A 121 29.92 11.29 -2.29
N ASN A 122 28.59 11.29 -2.43
CA ASN A 122 27.68 11.86 -1.41
C ASN A 122 27.33 10.91 -0.26
N ASN A 123 27.73 9.64 -0.34
CA ASN A 123 27.59 8.67 0.72
C ASN A 123 28.91 7.91 0.87
N ARG A 124 29.81 8.39 1.75
CA ARG A 124 31.06 7.70 2.16
C ARG A 124 30.86 6.26 2.70
N ILE A 125 29.61 5.82 2.78
CA ILE A 125 29.11 4.54 3.32
C ILE A 125 28.74 3.57 2.19
N ARG A 126 28.48 4.04 0.96
CA ARG A 126 28.16 3.17 -0.18
C ARG A 126 29.44 2.58 -0.76
N SER A 127 29.60 1.27 -0.62
CA SER A 127 30.81 0.55 -1.03
C SER A 127 30.57 -0.45 -2.17
N GLU A 128 29.37 -0.44 -2.72
CA GLU A 128 28.85 -1.45 -3.65
C GLU A 128 28.86 -0.91 -5.08
N GLY A 129 29.23 -1.76 -6.05
CA GLY A 129 29.11 -1.42 -7.47
C GLY A 129 27.65 -1.29 -7.91
N ILE A 130 27.42 -0.63 -9.05
CA ILE A 130 26.08 -0.38 -9.62
C ILE A 130 25.22 -1.66 -9.66
N ASP A 131 25.80 -2.81 -10.02
CA ASP A 131 25.05 -4.07 -10.12
C ASP A 131 24.58 -4.61 -8.78
N LEU A 132 25.39 -4.46 -7.72
CA LEU A 132 24.99 -4.87 -6.38
C LEU A 132 23.90 -3.92 -5.86
N ALA A 133 24.03 -2.62 -6.10
CA ALA A 133 23.00 -1.65 -5.75
C ALA A 133 21.65 -1.91 -6.44
N ARG A 134 21.65 -2.34 -7.72
CA ARG A 134 20.44 -2.78 -8.43
C ARG A 134 19.80 -4.01 -7.78
N LYS A 135 20.61 -5.00 -7.40
CA LYS A 135 20.12 -6.23 -6.76
C LYS A 135 19.52 -5.94 -5.39
N VAL A 136 20.19 -5.13 -4.57
CA VAL A 136 19.69 -4.74 -3.24
C VAL A 136 18.39 -3.94 -3.37
N ASP A 137 18.30 -3.01 -4.32
CA ASP A 137 17.08 -2.25 -4.62
C ASP A 137 15.90 -3.18 -4.94
N GLU A 138 16.13 -4.17 -5.82
CA GLU A 138 15.11 -5.16 -6.18
C GLU A 138 14.68 -6.04 -4.99
N ILE A 139 15.62 -6.48 -4.15
CA ILE A 139 15.30 -7.30 -2.96
C ILE A 139 14.50 -6.47 -1.95
N VAL A 140 14.91 -5.24 -1.67
CA VAL A 140 14.18 -4.32 -0.77
C VAL A 140 12.78 -4.06 -1.32
N MET A 141 12.63 -3.80 -2.61
CA MET A 141 11.32 -3.61 -3.24
C MET A 141 10.44 -4.86 -3.08
N LYS A 142 11.00 -6.06 -3.30
CA LYS A 142 10.30 -7.34 -3.16
C LYS A 142 9.86 -7.65 -1.73
N ALA A 143 10.60 -7.17 -0.72
CA ALA A 143 10.22 -7.32 0.69
C ALA A 143 8.83 -6.73 1.00
N TRP A 144 8.42 -5.70 0.25
CA TRP A 144 7.14 -5.02 0.43
C TRP A 144 6.00 -5.58 -0.44
N ILE A 145 6.24 -6.60 -1.28
CA ILE A 145 5.16 -7.25 -2.03
C ILE A 145 4.08 -7.72 -1.05
N GLY A 146 2.84 -7.39 -1.36
CA GLY A 146 1.70 -7.69 -0.50
C GLY A 146 1.25 -6.52 0.36
N HIS A 147 2.03 -5.43 0.49
CA HIS A 147 1.54 -4.24 1.19
C HIS A 147 0.28 -3.67 0.48
N PRO A 148 -0.79 -3.27 1.20
CA PRO A 148 -2.02 -2.78 0.57
C PRO A 148 -1.86 -1.49 -0.24
N SER A 149 -0.86 -0.67 0.10
CA SER A 149 -0.59 0.64 -0.50
C SER A 149 0.91 0.81 -0.76
N LEU A 150 1.48 -0.04 -1.62
CA LEU A 150 2.83 0.14 -2.15
C LEU A 150 2.76 0.93 -3.46
N GLN A 151 3.55 1.99 -3.54
CA GLN A 151 3.76 2.76 -4.76
C GLN A 151 5.26 2.74 -5.09
N VAL A 152 5.58 2.49 -6.36
CA VAL A 152 6.95 2.45 -6.85
C VAL A 152 7.14 3.62 -7.80
N ILE A 153 8.25 4.35 -7.63
CA ILE A 153 8.60 5.51 -8.44
C ILE A 153 9.91 5.20 -9.14
N ASP A 154 9.80 4.87 -10.41
CA ASP A 154 10.92 4.56 -11.29
C ASP A 154 11.73 5.82 -11.68
N ASN A 155 12.79 5.61 -12.46
CA ASN A 155 13.60 6.70 -13.04
C ASN A 155 13.26 6.98 -14.51
N SER A 156 12.53 6.10 -15.20
CA SER A 156 12.27 6.19 -16.64
C SER A 156 11.06 7.07 -16.98
N SER A 157 10.19 7.32 -16.01
CA SER A 157 8.98 8.14 -16.13
C SER A 157 9.17 9.58 -15.66
N VAL A 158 10.40 9.98 -15.31
CA VAL A 158 10.77 11.32 -14.82
C VAL A 158 11.98 11.85 -15.57
N ASP A 159 12.01 13.16 -15.81
CA ASP A 159 13.13 13.84 -16.47
C ASP A 159 14.29 14.13 -15.50
N ASN A 160 13.98 14.29 -14.21
CA ASN A 160 14.95 14.68 -13.19
C ASN A 160 14.52 14.28 -11.77
N PHE A 161 15.44 14.43 -10.81
CA PHE A 161 15.22 14.08 -9.42
C PHE A 161 14.12 14.92 -8.74
N ALA A 162 13.94 16.19 -9.12
CA ALA A 162 12.88 17.03 -8.54
C ALA A 162 11.49 16.49 -8.89
N GLN A 163 11.27 16.11 -10.16
CA GLN A 163 10.02 15.45 -10.58
C GLN A 163 9.82 14.10 -9.85
N LYS A 164 10.90 13.38 -9.57
CA LYS A 164 10.84 12.15 -8.76
C LYS A 164 10.37 12.43 -7.32
N CYS A 165 10.86 13.51 -6.72
CA CYS A 165 10.37 13.98 -5.42
C CYS A 165 8.89 14.40 -5.49
N ASP A 166 8.48 15.09 -6.56
CA ASP A 166 7.08 15.48 -6.75
C ASP A 166 6.16 14.26 -6.84
N ARG A 167 6.54 13.22 -7.59
CA ARG A 167 5.81 11.93 -7.61
C ARG A 167 5.72 11.29 -6.23
N ALA A 168 6.77 11.39 -5.41
CA ALA A 168 6.75 10.87 -4.03
C ALA A 168 5.75 11.63 -3.15
N VAL A 169 5.72 12.96 -3.29
CA VAL A 169 4.75 13.82 -2.60
C VAL A 169 3.33 13.50 -3.07
N GLN A 170 3.10 13.31 -4.37
CA GLN A 170 1.81 12.91 -4.92
C GLN A 170 1.33 11.56 -4.38
N ALA A 171 2.23 10.57 -4.28
CA ALA A 171 1.92 9.26 -3.72
C ALA A 171 1.38 9.38 -2.28
N VAL A 172 2.01 10.25 -1.47
CA VAL A 172 1.56 10.55 -0.10
C VAL A 172 0.24 11.31 -0.09
N MET A 173 0.09 12.36 -0.90
CA MET A 173 -1.15 13.15 -0.99
C MET A 173 -2.35 12.30 -1.41
N THR A 174 -2.16 11.42 -2.40
CA THR A 174 -3.17 10.46 -2.87
C THR A 174 -3.61 9.55 -1.74
N ARG A 175 -2.67 9.05 -0.91
CA ARG A 175 -3.01 8.25 0.26
C ARG A 175 -3.82 9.04 1.29
N LEU A 176 -3.50 10.31 1.49
CA LEU A 176 -4.20 11.21 2.43
C LEU A 176 -5.58 11.66 1.91
N GLY A 177 -5.97 11.29 0.69
CA GLY A 177 -7.22 11.74 0.08
C GLY A 177 -7.21 13.23 -0.29
N LEU A 178 -6.01 13.80 -0.45
CA LEU A 178 -5.81 15.18 -0.84
C LEU A 178 -5.62 15.25 -2.37
N VAL A 179 -6.30 16.20 -3.01
CA VAL A 179 -6.04 16.51 -4.42
C VAL A 179 -4.72 17.27 -4.48
N ALA A 180 -3.71 16.66 -5.11
CA ALA A 180 -2.46 17.34 -5.40
C ALA A 180 -2.74 18.48 -6.40
N ASP A 181 -2.21 19.66 -6.12
CA ASP A 181 -2.27 20.81 -7.03
C ASP A 181 -1.67 20.41 -8.39
N SER A 182 -2.52 20.38 -9.42
CA SER A 182 -2.16 19.96 -10.77
C SER A 182 -1.12 20.87 -11.41
N GLU A 183 -1.10 22.16 -11.06
CA GLU A 183 -0.13 23.12 -11.59
C GLU A 183 1.25 22.91 -10.98
N ARG A 184 1.30 22.46 -9.71
CA ARG A 184 2.55 22.29 -8.97
C ARG A 184 3.20 20.92 -9.13
N TYR A 185 2.40 19.85 -9.18
CA TYR A 185 2.93 18.49 -9.04
C TYR A 185 2.90 17.65 -10.34
N GLY A 186 2.30 18.13 -11.44
CA GLY A 186 2.31 17.44 -12.74
C GLY A 186 1.47 16.14 -12.79
N LYS A 187 1.71 15.29 -13.81
CA LYS A 187 0.89 14.11 -14.18
C LYS A 187 0.45 13.29 -12.95
N HIS A 188 -0.86 13.10 -12.80
CA HIS A 188 -1.44 12.60 -11.56
C HIS A 188 -1.39 11.08 -11.48
N VAL A 189 -0.62 10.51 -10.56
CA VAL A 189 -0.73 9.06 -10.29
C VAL A 189 -2.12 8.79 -9.69
N ARG A 190 -2.96 8.01 -10.39
CA ARG A 190 -4.26 7.56 -9.87
C ARG A 190 -4.35 6.04 -9.86
N ARG A 191 -5.30 5.50 -9.10
CA ARG A 191 -5.58 4.06 -9.13
C ARG A 191 -6.38 3.72 -10.39
N HIS A 192 -5.78 2.97 -11.30
CA HIS A 192 -6.45 2.39 -12.45
C HIS A 192 -7.00 1.00 -12.11
N LYS A 193 -8.06 0.62 -12.81
CA LYS A 193 -8.69 -0.69 -12.70
C LYS A 193 -8.94 -1.26 -14.09
N PHE A 194 -8.59 -2.53 -14.26
CA PHE A 194 -8.79 -3.26 -15.50
C PHE A 194 -9.56 -4.54 -15.25
N LEU A 195 -10.51 -4.86 -16.12
CA LEU A 195 -11.06 -6.19 -16.25
C LEU A 195 -10.01 -7.08 -16.90
N VAL A 196 -9.78 -8.26 -16.32
CA VAL A 196 -8.85 -9.27 -16.87
C VAL A 196 -9.68 -10.38 -17.49
N LYS A 197 -9.58 -10.57 -18.81
CA LYS A 197 -10.48 -11.50 -19.52
C LYS A 197 -10.16 -12.97 -19.28
N SER A 198 -8.88 -13.30 -19.12
CA SER A 198 -8.42 -14.66 -18.85
C SER A 198 -7.33 -14.63 -17.79
N PHE A 199 -7.57 -15.30 -16.67
CA PHE A 199 -6.60 -15.44 -15.59
C PHE A 199 -6.91 -16.68 -14.73
N SER A 200 -5.86 -17.42 -14.37
CA SER A 200 -5.94 -18.53 -13.41
C SER A 200 -4.85 -18.38 -12.36
N LEU A 201 -5.22 -18.63 -11.10
CA LEU A 201 -4.28 -18.60 -9.98
C LEU A 201 -3.30 -19.78 -10.02
N ASP A 202 -3.71 -20.90 -10.60
CA ASP A 202 -2.93 -22.14 -10.64
C ASP A 202 -2.01 -22.22 -11.86
N ALA A 203 -2.18 -21.31 -12.82
CA ALA A 203 -1.29 -21.22 -13.98
C ALA A 203 0.09 -20.67 -13.58
N SER A 204 1.11 -21.03 -14.37
CA SER A 204 2.44 -20.44 -14.27
C SER A 204 2.36 -18.92 -14.35
N PHE A 205 3.13 -18.24 -13.51
CA PHE A 205 3.15 -16.77 -13.46
C PHE A 205 4.60 -16.29 -13.66
N PRO A 206 4.86 -15.33 -14.57
CA PRO A 206 6.21 -15.03 -15.04
C PRO A 206 7.06 -14.23 -14.05
N VAL A 207 6.47 -13.75 -12.95
CA VAL A 207 7.15 -12.91 -11.96
C VAL A 207 6.86 -13.41 -10.54
N VAL A 208 7.68 -12.99 -9.57
CA VAL A 208 7.47 -13.30 -8.16
C VAL A 208 6.18 -12.63 -7.68
N PHE A 209 5.36 -13.38 -6.93
CA PHE A 209 4.10 -12.91 -6.40
C PHE A 209 3.85 -13.40 -4.97
N ARG A 210 2.88 -12.77 -4.30
CA ARG A 210 2.30 -13.24 -3.04
C ARG A 210 0.78 -13.26 -3.12
N ASP A 211 0.16 -14.32 -2.64
CA ASP A 211 -1.29 -14.50 -2.67
C ASP A 211 -1.94 -14.28 -1.30
N PHE A 212 -3.17 -13.76 -1.31
CA PHE A 212 -3.93 -13.40 -0.12
C PHE A 212 -5.39 -13.81 -0.23
N ASN A 213 -5.96 -14.33 0.85
CA ASN A 213 -7.41 -14.39 1.02
C ASN A 213 -7.88 -13.05 1.57
N VAL A 214 -8.88 -12.44 0.94
CA VAL A 214 -9.44 -11.16 1.39
C VAL A 214 -10.96 -11.27 1.47
N GLU A 215 -11.52 -10.92 2.62
CA GLU A 215 -12.94 -10.75 2.85
C GLU A 215 -13.25 -9.30 3.21
N HIS A 216 -14.30 -8.74 2.61
CA HIS A 216 -14.86 -7.45 2.95
C HIS A 216 -16.32 -7.59 3.32
N VAL A 217 -16.72 -6.97 4.42
CA VAL A 217 -18.11 -6.91 4.89
C VAL A 217 -18.48 -5.45 5.08
N TYR A 218 -19.54 -4.99 4.41
CA TYR A 218 -20.12 -3.67 4.65
C TYR A 218 -21.03 -3.73 5.87
N LEU A 219 -20.96 -2.70 6.72
CA LEU A 219 -21.81 -2.60 7.90
C LEU A 219 -23.00 -1.68 7.63
N SER A 220 -24.10 -1.94 8.32
CA SER A 220 -25.29 -1.10 8.25
C SER A 220 -24.95 0.32 8.75
N ASN A 221 -25.32 1.34 7.97
CA ASN A 221 -25.30 2.73 8.41
C ASN A 221 -26.72 3.29 8.39
N THR A 222 -27.30 3.51 9.58
CA THR A 222 -28.66 4.00 9.75
C THR A 222 -28.76 5.53 9.79
N ALA A 223 -27.63 6.24 9.85
CA ALA A 223 -27.62 7.70 9.98
C ALA A 223 -27.99 8.44 8.67
N GLY A 224 -27.96 7.75 7.52
CA GLY A 224 -28.32 8.34 6.22
C GLY A 224 -27.36 9.43 5.73
N ASP A 225 -26.22 9.60 6.39
CA ASP A 225 -25.19 10.62 6.10
C ASP A 225 -24.29 10.26 4.90
N GLY A 226 -24.56 9.14 4.22
CA GLY A 226 -23.77 8.65 3.09
C GLY A 226 -22.42 8.03 3.48
N VAL A 227 -22.11 7.91 4.77
CA VAL A 227 -20.88 7.26 5.26
C VAL A 227 -20.93 5.77 4.95
N GLN A 228 -19.83 5.24 4.41
CA GLN A 228 -19.67 3.82 4.13
C GLN A 228 -18.71 3.21 5.15
N ILE A 229 -19.20 2.22 5.88
CA ILE A 229 -18.41 1.50 6.87
C ILE A 229 -18.18 0.08 6.35
N ARG A 230 -16.92 -0.37 6.36
CA ARG A 230 -16.58 -1.76 6.05
C ARG A 230 -15.56 -2.30 7.01
N ILE A 231 -15.66 -3.59 7.30
CA ILE A 231 -14.59 -4.36 7.92
C ILE A 231 -13.94 -5.26 6.86
N ARG A 232 -12.66 -5.53 7.04
CA ARG A 232 -11.84 -6.35 6.16
C ARG A 232 -11.08 -7.37 6.97
N LYS A 233 -11.09 -8.63 6.53
CA LYS A 233 -10.21 -9.71 6.96
C LYS A 233 -9.25 -10.05 5.82
N ARG A 234 -7.96 -10.19 6.11
CA ARG A 234 -6.91 -10.50 5.14
C ARG A 234 -5.92 -11.51 5.71
N GLU A 235 -5.54 -12.48 4.90
CA GLU A 235 -4.61 -13.56 5.29
C GLU A 235 -3.69 -13.88 4.10
N GLU A 236 -2.39 -14.00 4.36
CA GLU A 236 -1.40 -14.42 3.35
C GLU A 236 -1.38 -15.94 3.23
N ILE A 237 -1.42 -16.47 2.00
CA ILE A 237 -1.37 -17.92 1.81
C ILE A 237 0.04 -18.44 1.94
N GLY A 238 0.17 -19.57 2.65
CA GLY A 238 1.46 -20.19 2.94
C GLY A 238 2.13 -19.58 4.17
N SER A 239 1.56 -18.52 4.76
CA SER A 239 1.93 -18.07 6.11
C SER A 239 1.12 -18.85 7.15
N SER A 240 1.78 -19.35 8.19
CA SER A 240 1.14 -19.99 9.35
C SER A 240 0.68 -18.99 10.41
N LYS A 241 0.89 -17.67 10.19
CA LYS A 241 0.65 -16.61 11.18
C LYS A 241 -0.54 -15.69 10.81
N GLU A 242 -0.64 -14.56 11.50
CA GLU A 242 -1.88 -13.85 11.86
C GLU A 242 -2.80 -13.44 10.71
N VAL A 243 -4.10 -13.45 11.02
CA VAL A 243 -5.13 -12.88 10.15
C VAL A 243 -5.29 -11.39 10.49
N HIS A 244 -4.98 -10.55 9.52
CA HIS A 244 -5.17 -9.12 9.64
C HIS A 244 -6.66 -8.73 9.56
N ARG A 245 -7.11 -7.89 10.49
CA ARG A 245 -8.47 -7.36 10.56
C ARG A 245 -8.44 -5.84 10.69
N SER A 246 -9.27 -5.16 9.90
CA SER A 246 -9.34 -3.70 9.91
C SER A 246 -10.74 -3.19 9.65
N MET A 247 -11.04 -2.00 10.17
CA MET A 247 -12.24 -1.23 9.85
C MET A 247 -11.83 -0.04 8.99
N THR A 248 -12.64 0.26 7.98
CA THR A 248 -12.51 1.45 7.15
C THR A 248 -13.82 2.20 7.16
N ILE A 249 -13.75 3.50 7.46
CA ILE A 249 -14.87 4.42 7.35
C ILE A 249 -14.54 5.38 6.22
N ARG A 250 -15.42 5.46 5.23
CA ARG A 250 -15.31 6.38 4.10
C ARG A 250 -16.43 7.39 4.21
N TYR A 251 -16.04 8.66 4.30
CA TYR A 251 -16.98 9.78 4.31
C TYR A 251 -17.37 10.18 2.89
N PRO A 252 -18.54 10.81 2.71
CA PRO A 252 -18.90 11.43 1.45
C PRO A 252 -17.82 12.42 0.99
N GLU A 253 -17.75 12.62 -0.31
CA GLU A 253 -16.86 13.60 -0.91
C GLU A 253 -17.38 15.01 -0.63
N VAL A 254 -16.52 15.86 -0.05
CA VAL A 254 -16.82 17.26 0.27
C VAL A 254 -15.71 18.10 -0.34
N ASP A 255 -16.06 19.09 -1.17
CA ASP A 255 -15.11 19.96 -1.87
C ASP A 255 -13.98 19.22 -2.62
N GLY A 256 -14.33 18.09 -3.26
CA GLY A 256 -13.39 17.23 -3.99
C GLY A 256 -12.44 16.41 -3.09
N GLN A 257 -12.58 16.50 -1.76
CA GLN A 257 -11.82 15.70 -0.81
C GLN A 257 -12.61 14.46 -0.39
N ARG A 258 -11.95 13.30 -0.46
CA ARG A 258 -12.47 12.05 0.12
C ARG A 258 -11.66 11.69 1.34
N VAL A 259 -12.31 11.69 2.49
CA VAL A 259 -11.70 11.24 3.74
C VAL A 259 -12.01 9.77 3.95
N GLU A 260 -10.96 8.98 4.13
CA GLU A 260 -11.03 7.58 4.54
C GLU A 260 -10.23 7.40 5.83
N THR A 261 -10.85 6.89 6.88
CA THR A 261 -10.17 6.51 8.12
C THR A 261 -10.07 5.00 8.20
N ARG A 262 -8.91 4.50 8.64
CA ARG A 262 -8.66 3.06 8.84
C ARG A 262 -8.15 2.84 10.25
N ARG A 263 -8.61 1.77 10.89
CA ARG A 263 -8.05 1.26 12.15
C ARG A 263 -7.95 -0.26 12.12
N ASN A 264 -7.04 -0.80 12.91
CA ASN A 264 -6.93 -2.24 13.12
C ASN A 264 -8.01 -2.71 14.10
N LEU A 265 -8.38 -3.98 14.01
CA LEU A 265 -9.37 -4.63 14.84
C LEU A 265 -8.77 -5.86 15.49
N SER A 266 -9.06 -6.06 16.78
CA SER A 266 -8.93 -7.37 17.41
C SER A 266 -9.93 -8.37 16.81
N PHE A 267 -9.70 -9.66 17.04
CA PHE A 267 -10.66 -10.70 16.65
C PHE A 267 -12.06 -10.45 17.23
N ARG A 268 -12.15 -10.11 18.52
CA ARG A 268 -13.43 -9.86 19.21
C ARG A 268 -14.18 -8.68 18.61
N GLU A 269 -13.49 -7.56 18.33
CA GLU A 269 -14.11 -6.40 17.68
C GLU A 269 -14.61 -6.75 16.26
N TYR A 270 -13.84 -7.52 15.49
CA TYR A 270 -14.24 -7.91 14.15
C TYR A 270 -15.52 -8.75 14.16
N GLU A 271 -15.61 -9.77 15.02
CA GLU A 271 -16.83 -10.60 15.10
C GLU A 271 -18.04 -9.80 15.59
N ALA A 272 -17.85 -8.92 16.57
CA ALA A 272 -18.92 -8.03 17.05
C ALA A 272 -19.42 -7.07 15.96
N LEU A 273 -18.52 -6.50 15.15
CA LEU A 273 -18.89 -5.65 14.01
C LEU A 273 -19.52 -6.46 12.87
N ARG A 274 -19.03 -7.68 12.61
CA ARG A 274 -19.56 -8.56 11.56
C ARG A 274 -21.02 -8.96 11.82
N ALA A 275 -21.44 -9.04 13.08
CA ALA A 275 -22.84 -9.22 13.46
C ALA A 275 -23.76 -8.05 13.01
N GLN A 276 -23.19 -6.88 12.67
CA GLN A 276 -23.89 -5.68 12.19
C GLN A 276 -23.78 -5.51 10.66
N ALA A 277 -23.47 -6.59 9.94
CA ALA A 277 -23.38 -6.58 8.48
C ALA A 277 -24.64 -5.99 7.84
N ASP A 278 -24.47 -5.20 6.79
CA ASP A 278 -25.57 -4.65 6.00
C ASP A 278 -26.28 -5.78 5.25
N PRO A 279 -27.56 -6.09 5.54
CA PRO A 279 -28.28 -7.18 4.90
C PRO A 279 -28.52 -6.95 3.41
N THR A 280 -28.39 -5.71 2.92
CA THR A 280 -28.49 -5.37 1.49
C THR A 280 -27.18 -5.58 0.73
N ARG A 281 -26.10 -5.97 1.43
CA ARG A 281 -24.77 -6.15 0.88
C ARG A 281 -24.19 -7.52 1.23
N SER A 282 -23.97 -8.35 0.21
CA SER A 282 -23.24 -9.61 0.36
C SER A 282 -21.78 -9.36 0.77
N PRO A 283 -21.22 -10.20 1.67
CA PRO A 283 -19.78 -10.23 1.89
C PRO A 283 -19.03 -10.46 0.58
N ILE A 284 -17.97 -9.70 0.32
CA ILE A 284 -17.12 -9.93 -0.84
C ILE A 284 -15.94 -10.79 -0.40
N THR A 285 -15.76 -11.93 -1.05
CA THR A 285 -14.57 -12.77 -0.87
C THR A 285 -13.79 -12.86 -2.18
N LYS A 286 -12.47 -12.73 -2.08
CA LYS A 286 -11.59 -12.76 -3.25
C LYS A 286 -10.21 -13.33 -2.90
N ARG A 287 -9.56 -13.90 -3.89
CA ARG A 287 -8.14 -14.22 -3.85
C ARG A 287 -7.38 -13.09 -4.52
N ARG A 288 -6.43 -12.50 -3.81
CA ARG A 288 -5.61 -11.40 -4.31
C ARG A 288 -4.19 -11.86 -4.58
N ARG A 289 -3.68 -11.68 -5.80
CA ARG A 289 -2.27 -11.86 -6.16
C ARG A 289 -1.59 -10.50 -6.27
N CYS A 290 -0.56 -10.27 -5.47
CA CYS A 290 0.27 -9.06 -5.51
C CYS A 290 1.62 -9.37 -6.17
N PHE A 291 2.09 -8.52 -7.07
CA PHE A 291 3.37 -8.70 -7.75
C PHE A 291 3.97 -7.38 -8.23
N LEU A 292 5.24 -7.44 -8.63
CA LEU A 292 5.96 -6.35 -9.28
C LEU A 292 6.25 -6.71 -10.74
N PHE A 293 6.06 -5.77 -11.64
CA PHE A 293 6.47 -5.89 -13.04
C PHE A 293 6.92 -4.52 -13.53
N GLN A 294 8.11 -4.45 -14.16
CA GLN A 294 8.70 -3.21 -14.69
C GLN A 294 8.61 -2.01 -13.72
N ASP A 295 9.04 -2.22 -12.47
CA ASP A 295 9.03 -1.19 -11.42
C ASP A 295 7.63 -0.62 -11.11
N ARG A 296 6.59 -1.43 -11.30
CA ARG A 296 5.21 -1.12 -10.91
C ARG A 296 4.61 -2.23 -10.08
N TYR A 297 3.76 -1.82 -9.14
CA TYR A 297 3.07 -2.73 -8.24
C TYR A 297 1.62 -2.96 -8.68
N PHE A 298 1.25 -4.24 -8.77
CA PHE A 298 -0.04 -4.68 -9.26
C PHE A 298 -0.76 -5.57 -8.25
N GLN A 299 -2.08 -5.52 -8.28
CA GLN A 299 -2.96 -6.39 -7.50
C GLN A 299 -4.01 -7.00 -8.43
N ILE A 300 -4.00 -8.32 -8.60
CA ILE A 300 -5.08 -9.05 -9.27
C ILE A 300 -6.02 -9.61 -8.22
N ASP A 301 -7.31 -9.29 -8.32
CA ASP A 301 -8.38 -9.81 -7.49
C ASP A 301 -9.24 -10.79 -8.29
N VAL A 302 -9.22 -12.06 -7.90
CA VAL A 302 -10.15 -13.09 -8.39
C VAL A 302 -11.30 -13.21 -7.41
N TYR A 303 -12.48 -12.74 -7.80
CA TYR A 303 -13.67 -12.74 -6.97
C TYR A 303 -14.26 -14.16 -6.86
N ARG A 304 -14.68 -14.51 -5.64
CA ARG A 304 -15.31 -15.79 -5.31
C ARG A 304 -16.76 -15.63 -4.84
N ASN A 305 -17.08 -14.48 -4.24
CA ASN A 305 -18.45 -14.12 -3.85
C ASN A 305 -18.62 -12.60 -3.90
N PRO A 306 -19.77 -12.06 -4.33
CA PRO A 306 -20.88 -12.75 -5.01
C PRO A 306 -20.66 -12.94 -6.52
N HIS A 307 -19.61 -12.34 -7.09
CA HIS A 307 -19.30 -12.40 -8.52
C HIS A 307 -18.18 -13.41 -8.80
N GLU A 308 -18.47 -14.70 -8.64
CA GLU A 308 -17.50 -15.75 -8.93
C GLU A 308 -17.00 -15.67 -10.38
N GLY A 309 -15.68 -15.71 -10.57
CA GLY A 309 -15.04 -15.64 -11.89
C GLY A 309 -14.73 -14.21 -12.38
N LEU A 310 -15.23 -13.16 -11.72
CA LEU A 310 -14.80 -11.79 -12.04
C LEU A 310 -13.33 -11.61 -11.63
N VAL A 311 -12.50 -11.10 -12.54
CA VAL A 311 -11.09 -10.81 -12.28
C VAL A 311 -10.79 -9.34 -12.56
N LEU A 312 -10.23 -8.65 -11.58
CA LEU A 312 -9.86 -7.24 -11.68
C LEU A 312 -8.38 -7.03 -11.36
N LEU A 313 -7.67 -6.29 -12.19
CA LEU A 313 -6.32 -5.79 -11.94
C LEU A 313 -6.42 -4.34 -11.44
N GLU A 314 -5.74 -4.01 -10.35
CA GLU A 314 -5.58 -2.64 -9.86
C GLU A 314 -4.10 -2.27 -9.78
N ALA A 315 -3.77 -1.04 -10.18
CA ALA A 315 -2.42 -0.46 -10.08
C ALA A 315 -2.50 1.07 -9.97
N TYR A 316 -1.47 1.68 -9.39
CA TYR A 316 -1.30 3.13 -9.44
C TYR A 316 -0.49 3.49 -10.69
N LEU A 317 -1.11 4.20 -11.63
CA LEU A 317 -0.53 4.58 -12.92
C LEU A 317 -0.71 6.08 -13.16
N ASP A 318 0.07 6.63 -14.09
CA ASP A 318 0.00 8.03 -14.47
C ASP A 318 -1.34 8.30 -15.19
N TYR A 319 -2.06 9.32 -14.73
CA TYR A 319 -3.28 9.83 -15.33
C TYR A 319 -2.97 11.03 -16.22
N GLU A 320 -3.42 10.95 -17.47
CA GLU A 320 -3.36 12.08 -18.39
C GLU A 320 -4.49 13.06 -18.08
N THR A 321 -4.11 14.32 -17.91
CA THR A 321 -5.09 15.42 -17.84
C THR A 321 -5.30 15.91 -19.28
N PRO A 322 -6.54 16.22 -19.71
CA PRO A 322 -6.76 16.75 -21.05
C PRO A 322 -5.85 17.96 -21.32
N GLY A 323 -5.01 17.87 -22.36
CA GLY A 323 -4.10 18.95 -22.77
C GLY A 323 -2.62 18.81 -22.37
N THR A 324 -2.24 17.82 -21.55
CA THR A 324 -0.81 17.53 -21.29
C THR A 324 -0.22 16.57 -22.33
N PRO A 325 0.96 16.88 -22.93
CA PRO A 325 1.60 15.96 -23.87
C PRO A 325 1.95 14.62 -23.23
N VAL A 326 1.61 13.54 -23.93
CA VAL A 326 2.00 12.16 -23.61
C VAL A 326 3.50 12.04 -23.85
N VAL A 327 4.28 11.75 -22.80
CA VAL A 327 5.74 11.55 -22.90
C VAL A 327 6.07 10.06 -22.80
N THR A 328 5.17 9.28 -22.20
CA THR A 328 5.33 7.83 -22.00
C THR A 328 3.98 7.17 -22.14
N ASP A 329 3.90 6.10 -22.95
CA ASP A 329 2.71 5.27 -23.05
C ASP A 329 2.54 4.50 -21.75
N ALA A 330 1.62 4.94 -20.88
CA ALA A 330 1.31 4.25 -19.62
C ALA A 330 0.97 2.76 -19.86
N ARG A 331 0.50 2.40 -21.06
CA ARG A 331 0.22 1.01 -21.45
C ARG A 331 1.46 0.18 -21.72
N ALA A 332 2.60 0.79 -22.08
CA ALA A 332 3.85 0.08 -22.31
C ALA A 332 4.43 -0.60 -21.06
N SER A 333 3.87 -0.29 -19.89
CA SER A 333 4.25 -0.83 -18.59
C SER A 333 3.21 -1.74 -17.93
N LEU A 334 2.14 -2.06 -18.67
CA LEU A 334 1.18 -3.08 -18.24
C LEU A 334 1.73 -4.48 -18.55
N PRO A 335 1.37 -5.50 -17.75
CA PRO A 335 1.74 -6.89 -18.05
C PRO A 335 1.22 -7.33 -19.41
N ASP A 336 2.12 -7.57 -20.37
CA ASP A 336 1.79 -7.93 -21.75
C ASP A 336 1.19 -9.34 -21.89
N TRP A 337 1.41 -10.20 -20.88
CA TRP A 337 0.80 -11.52 -20.79
C TRP A 337 -0.64 -11.52 -20.27
N LEU A 338 -1.24 -10.35 -19.96
CA LEU A 338 -2.63 -10.23 -19.53
C LEU A 338 -3.47 -9.51 -20.58
N GLU A 339 -4.67 -10.03 -20.85
CA GLU A 339 -5.66 -9.33 -21.67
C GLU A 339 -6.50 -8.40 -20.79
N LEU A 340 -6.30 -7.09 -20.96
CA LEU A 340 -6.81 -6.05 -20.08
C LEU A 340 -7.79 -5.11 -20.79
N GLU A 341 -8.90 -4.81 -20.13
CA GLU A 341 -9.86 -3.78 -20.54
C GLU A 341 -10.04 -2.77 -19.40
N GLU A 342 -9.84 -1.47 -19.68
CA GLU A 342 -9.90 -0.45 -18.62
C GLU A 342 -11.35 -0.18 -18.17
N VAL A 343 -11.57 -0.28 -16.86
CA VAL A 343 -12.87 -0.07 -16.19
C VAL A 343 -12.73 0.87 -14.98
N THR A 344 -11.71 1.74 -15.00
CA THR A 344 -11.37 2.67 -13.89
C THR A 344 -12.56 3.53 -13.46
N ASP A 345 -13.24 4.14 -14.43
CA ASP A 345 -14.32 5.09 -14.19
C ASP A 345 -15.73 4.44 -14.20
N ASP A 346 -15.81 3.12 -14.46
CA ASP A 346 -17.07 2.38 -14.40
C ASP A 346 -17.45 1.99 -12.95
N LYS A 347 -18.53 2.62 -12.47
CA LYS A 347 -19.09 2.39 -11.14
C LYS A 347 -19.69 1.00 -10.96
N SER A 348 -19.99 0.27 -12.02
CA SER A 348 -20.49 -1.11 -11.97
C SER A 348 -19.45 -2.04 -11.31
N TYR A 349 -18.16 -1.82 -11.59
CA TYR A 349 -17.02 -2.53 -11.01
C TYR A 349 -16.55 -1.97 -9.67
N SER A 350 -17.30 -1.03 -9.05
CA SER A 350 -16.97 -0.57 -7.71
C SER A 350 -17.27 -1.68 -6.69
N MET A 351 -16.39 -1.88 -5.70
CA MET A 351 -16.58 -2.90 -4.67
C MET A 351 -17.88 -2.70 -3.88
N PHE A 352 -18.36 -1.45 -3.74
CA PHE A 352 -19.64 -1.18 -3.10
C PHE A 352 -20.79 -1.69 -3.97
N THR A 353 -20.77 -1.40 -5.27
CA THR A 353 -21.76 -1.89 -6.24
C THR A 353 -21.76 -3.42 -6.33
N LEU A 354 -20.58 -4.05 -6.44
CA LEU A 354 -20.39 -5.50 -6.50
C LEU A 354 -20.87 -6.23 -5.23
N ALA A 355 -21.03 -5.54 -4.10
CA ALA A 355 -21.58 -6.14 -2.90
C ALA A 355 -23.11 -6.18 -2.90
N LYS A 356 -23.80 -5.46 -3.80
CA LYS A 356 -25.26 -5.31 -3.73
C LYS A 356 -25.97 -6.66 -3.91
N VAL A 357 -26.87 -7.00 -2.99
CA VAL A 357 -27.75 -8.18 -3.13
C VAL A 357 -28.80 -7.91 -4.21
N PRO A 358 -28.93 -8.77 -5.23
CA PRO A 358 -30.01 -8.67 -6.21
C PRO A 358 -31.38 -8.82 -5.54
N GLY A 359 -32.30 -7.88 -5.73
CA GLY A 359 -33.70 -7.97 -5.24
C GLY A 359 -33.98 -7.39 -3.85
N GLY A 360 -33.00 -6.78 -3.18
CA GLY A 360 -33.24 -6.03 -1.93
C GLY A 360 -34.08 -4.77 -2.18
N LEU A 361 -35.35 -4.79 -1.79
CA LEU A 361 -36.22 -3.62 -1.77
C LEU A 361 -35.57 -2.52 -0.90
N SER A 362 -35.06 -1.47 -1.55
CA SER A 362 -34.83 -0.20 -0.86
C SER A 362 -36.20 0.36 -0.50
N ARG A 363 -36.69 0.10 0.71
CA ARG A 363 -37.80 0.88 1.28
C ARG A 363 -37.28 2.29 1.53
N GLY A 364 -37.33 3.12 0.50
CA GLY A 364 -37.23 4.57 0.66
C GLY A 364 -38.43 5.07 1.47
N PRO A 365 -38.32 6.25 2.13
CA PRO A 365 -39.42 6.80 2.90
C PRO A 365 -40.60 7.05 1.97
N SER A 366 -41.74 6.44 2.31
CA SER A 366 -43.03 6.65 1.64
C SER A 366 -43.30 8.15 1.56
N ARG A 367 -43.43 8.67 0.33
CA ARG A 367 -44.00 10.01 0.11
C ARG A 367 -45.37 10.03 0.77
N VAL A 368 -45.53 10.89 1.75
CA VAL A 368 -46.82 11.29 2.30
C VAL A 368 -47.64 11.85 1.14
N MET A 369 -48.82 11.27 0.91
CA MET A 369 -49.85 11.89 0.08
C MET A 369 -50.32 13.14 0.80
N GLU A 370 -50.09 14.31 0.21
CA GLU A 370 -50.87 15.50 0.53
C GLU A 370 -52.18 15.43 -0.26
N GLU A 371 -53.24 15.05 0.44
CA GLU A 371 -54.61 15.47 0.12
C GLU A 371 -54.76 16.92 0.59
N SER A 372 -54.94 17.86 -0.34
CA SER A 372 -56.04 18.85 -0.43
C SER A 372 -55.71 19.99 -1.39
#